data_AF-A0A921H1D9-F1
#
_entry.id   AF-A0A921H1D9-F1
#
_cell.length_a   1.000
_cell.length_b   1.000
_cell.length_c   1.000
_cell.angle_alpha   90.00
_cell.angle_beta   90.00
_cell.angle_gamma   90.00
#
_symmetry.space_group_name_H-M   'P 1'
#
loop_
_entity.id
_entity.type
_entity.pdbx_description
1 polymer ?
#
loop_
_entity_poly.entity_id
_entity_poly.type
_entity_poly.pdbx_seq_one_letter_code
_entity_poly.pdbx_strand_id
1 'polypeptide(L)' 'MISVNYPDFDFIKKYYDKNCYTKKDVQDYADGGAITKKEYEKITGDPYPKDAQD' A
#
# COMPACT_ATOMS: atom_id res chain seq x y z
N MET A 1 6.42 -22.51 -10.64
CA MET A 1 6.60 -21.05 -10.58
C MET A 1 6.33 -20.66 -9.14
N ILE A 2 7.36 -20.26 -8.39
CA ILE A 2 7.24 -19.93 -6.98
C ILE A 2 6.56 -18.56 -6.94
N SER A 3 5.26 -18.52 -6.60
CA SER A 3 4.55 -17.26 -6.39
C SER A 3 5.29 -16.51 -5.29
N VAL A 4 5.92 -15.41 -5.68
CA VAL A 4 6.53 -14.49 -4.74
C VAL A 4 5.37 -13.87 -3.98
N ASN A 5 5.15 -14.35 -2.76
CA ASN A 5 4.06 -13.94 -1.88
C ASN A 5 4.42 -12.57 -1.28
N TYR A 6 4.56 -11.57 -2.14
CA TYR A 6 4.48 -10.17 -1.71
C TYR A 6 3.14 -9.99 -1.01
N PRO A 7 3.05 -9.14 0.02
CA PRO A 7 1.76 -8.87 0.66
C PRO A 7 0.83 -8.29 -0.39
N ASP A 8 -0.09 -9.12 -0.90
CA ASP A 8 -1.11 -8.70 -1.84
C ASP A 8 -1.91 -7.54 -1.23
N PHE A 9 -2.51 -6.72 -2.09
CA PHE A 9 -3.42 -5.64 -1.72
C PHE A 9 -4.41 -6.02 -0.61
N ASP A 10 -4.94 -7.24 -0.61
CA ASP A 10 -5.87 -7.74 0.41
C ASP A 10 -5.24 -7.74 1.81
N PHE A 11 -3.96 -8.11 1.91
CA PHE A 11 -3.22 -8.10 3.17
C PHE A 11 -3.05 -6.66 3.67
N ILE A 12 -2.55 -5.76 2.82
CA ILE A 12 -2.34 -4.35 3.21
C ILE A 12 -3.67 -3.69 3.58
N LYS A 13 -4.75 -3.96 2.83
CA LYS A 13 -6.10 -3.49 3.13
C LYS A 13 -6.59 -3.99 4.48
N LYS A 14 -6.41 -5.28 4.78
CA LYS A 14 -6.85 -5.89 6.03
C LYS A 14 -6.07 -5.36 7.24
N TYR A 15 -4.80 -5.04 7.07
CA TYR A 15 -3.99 -4.42 8.12
C TYR A 15 -4.32 -2.93 8.30
N TYR A 16 -4.59 -2.21 7.22
CA TYR A 16 -5.08 -0.84 7.28
C TYR A 16 -6.45 -0.76 7.98
N ASP A 17 -7.37 -1.68 7.69
CA ASP A 17 -8.68 -1.80 8.34
C ASP A 17 -8.56 -2.10 9.85
N LYS A 18 -7.57 -2.91 10.23
CA LYS A 18 -7.19 -3.16 11.63
C LYS A 18 -6.52 -1.96 12.32
N ASN A 19 -6.35 -0.84 11.63
CA ASN A 19 -5.62 0.35 12.09
C ASN A 19 -4.15 0.02 12.45
N CYS A 20 -3.59 -1.04 11.87
CA CYS A 20 -2.18 -1.43 12.02
C CYS A 20 -1.25 -0.66 11.09
N TYR A 21 -1.77 -0.15 9.97
CA TYR A 21 -1.02 0.66 9.02
C TYR A 21 -1.63 2.04 8.91
N THR A 22 -0.77 3.06 8.89
CA THR A 22 -1.18 4.41 8.54
C THR A 22 -1.09 4.62 7.04
N LYS A 23 -1.69 5.71 6.55
CA LYS A 23 -1.55 6.14 5.15
C LYS A 23 -0.08 6.26 4.73
N LYS A 24 0.83 6.53 5.66
CA LYS A 24 2.27 6.61 5.38
C LYS A 24 2.89 5.22 5.18
N ASP A 25 2.52 4.22 5.98
CA ASP A 25 2.98 2.85 5.80
C ASP A 25 2.51 2.29 4.45
N VAL A 26 1.24 2.50 4.09
CA VAL A 26 0.69 2.08 2.78
C VAL A 26 1.42 2.77 1.62
N GLN A 27 1.89 4.00 1.82
CA GLN A 27 2.69 4.73 0.83
C GLN A 27 4.07 4.10 0.67
N ASP A 28 4.74 3.76 1.78
CA ASP A 28 6.05 3.09 1.78
C ASP A 28 5.99 1.74 1.06
N TYR A 29 4.92 0.97 1.26
CA TYR A 29 4.67 -0.25 0.50
C TYR A 29 4.44 0.00 -1.01
N ALA A 30 3.79 1.10 -1.37
CA ALA A 30 3.60 1.46 -2.77
C ALA A 30 4.91 1.91 -3.43
N ASP A 31 5.76 2.61 -2.71
CA ASP A 31 7.08 3.04 -3.17
C ASP A 31 8.04 1.86 -3.31
N GLY A 32 8.01 0.95 -2.33
CA GLY A 32 8.77 -0.31 -2.34
C GLY A 32 8.28 -1.34 -3.38
N GLY A 33 7.24 -1.04 -4.15
CA GLY A 33 6.70 -1.91 -5.20
C GLY A 33 5.87 -3.08 -4.69
N ALA A 34 5.44 -3.06 -3.42
CA ALA A 34 4.54 -4.07 -2.87
C ALA A 34 3.09 -3.87 -3.36
N ILE A 35 2.67 -2.63 -3.61
CA ILE A 35 1.38 -2.28 -4.24
C ILE A 35 1.54 -1.14 -5.24
N THR A 36 0.56 -0.95 -6.11
CA THR A 36 0.52 0.20 -7.03
C THR A 36 -0.13 1.43 -6.39
N LYS A 37 0.13 2.62 -6.95
CA LYS A 37 -0.54 3.88 -6.54
C LYS A 37 -2.08 3.77 -6.59
N LYS A 38 -2.62 3.04 -7.56
CA LYS A 38 -4.07 2.76 -7.65
C LYS A 38 -4.57 1.89 -6.49
N GLU A 39 -3.74 0.97 -6.03
CA GLU A 39 -4.06 0.10 -4.89
C GLU A 39 -4.00 0.88 -3.58
N TYR A 40 -3.03 1.79 -3.42
CA TYR A 40 -3.02 2.75 -2.33
C TYR A 40 -4.34 3.52 -2.26
N GLU A 41 -4.78 4.13 -3.37
CA GLU A 41 -6.01 4.92 -3.43
C GLU A 41 -7.25 4.10 -3.05
N LYS A 42 -7.24 2.80 -3.37
CA LYS A 42 -8.31 1.87 -2.98
C LYS A 42 -8.25 1.45 -1.51
N ILE A 43 -7.07 1.39 -0.89
CA ILE A 43 -6.89 1.02 0.52
C ILE A 43 -7.23 2.22 1.42
N THR A 44 -6.61 3.36 1.13
CA THR A 44 -6.66 4.55 1.99
C THR A 44 -7.89 5.40 1.72
N GLY A 45 -8.45 5.32 0.51
CA GLY A 45 -9.52 6.21 0.04
C GLY A 45 -9.03 7.61 -0.36
N ASP A 46 -7.73 7.88 -0.21
CA ASP A 46 -7.11 9.15 -0.52
C ASP A 46 -6.22 9.03 -1.76
N PRO A 47 -6.09 10.12 -2.55
CA PRO A 47 -5.15 10.15 -3.66
C PRO A 47 -3.74 9.83 -3.15
N TYR A 48 -2.97 9.07 -3.93
CA TYR A 48 -1.58 8.79 -3.60
C TYR A 48 -0.83 10.11 -3.37
N PRO A 49 -0.32 10.37 -2.15
CA PRO A 49 0.39 11.61 -1.87
C PRO A 49 1.58 11.71 -2.81
N LYS A 50 1.69 12.85 -3.47
CA LYS A 50 2.68 13.08 -4.53
C LYS A 50 4.05 13.47 -3.96
N ASP A 51 4.18 13.47 -2.65
CA ASP A 51 5.35 13.93 -1.93
C ASP A 51 6.35 12.80 -1.67
N ALA A 52 7.61 13.12 -1.98
CA ALA A 52 8.85 12.37 -1.75
C ALA A 52 9.38 11.50 -2.90
N GLN A 53 9.64 12.13 -4.05
CA GLN A 53 10.96 12.02 -4.69
C GLN A 53 11.36 13.43 -5.15
N ASP A 54 12.02 14.18 -4.25
CA ASP A 54 12.90 15.30 -4.59
C ASP A 54 14.34 14.82 -4.34
#